data_AF-A0A843ABK3-F1
#
_entry.id   AF-A0A843ABK3-F1
#
_cell.length_a   1.000
_cell.length_b   1.000
_cell.length_c   1.000
_cell.angle_alpha   90.00
_cell.angle_beta   90.00
_cell.angle_gamma   90.00
#
_symmetry.space_group_name_H-M   'P 1'
#
loop_
_entity.id
_entity.type
_entity.pdbx_description
1 polymer ?
#
loop_
_entity_poly.entity_id
_entity_poly.type
_entity_poly.pdbx_seq_one_letter_code
_entity_poly.pdbx_strand_id
1 'polypeptide(L)'
;MAQFSTLLWISFFSVLLFFVLYFSRVSIDKFLEKISPFPYLRENGHYGGTIEDITYEGMVIKFFFISILCSILVFFFSDINIFTNIGLSISFLLPGCMLLLRIHTFSDDNILSETGMGYNPTHCWILSFLAGAFCLVIGFSGLNFSNIPLYIPIITIAFALLCSMIPIFPDYINKLLSYDIRSEKGYLTLRIITAVAIFIQGIVFAFFSFFVL
;
A
#
# COMPACT_ATOMS: atom_id res chain seq x y z
N MET A 1 9.28 30.55 5.91
CA MET A 1 9.87 30.47 4.56
C MET A 1 10.45 29.09 4.24
N ALA A 2 11.22 28.45 5.13
CA ALA A 2 11.84 27.13 4.86
C ALA A 2 10.84 25.99 4.53
N GLN A 3 9.71 25.90 5.23
CA GLN A 3 8.70 24.85 4.96
C GLN A 3 8.02 24.99 3.58
N PHE A 4 7.92 26.21 3.05
CA PHE A 4 7.32 26.44 1.73
C PHE A 4 8.26 25.99 0.60
N SER A 5 9.57 26.21 0.75
CA SER A 5 10.55 25.68 -0.20
C SER A 5 10.60 24.15 -0.21
N THR A 6 10.47 23.51 0.95
CA THR A 6 10.41 22.04 1.07
C THR A 6 9.27 21.43 0.27
N LEU A 7 8.04 21.92 0.45
CA LEU A 7 6.87 21.39 -0.25
C LEU A 7 6.98 21.54 -1.78
N LEU A 8 7.57 22.65 -2.23
CA LEU A 8 7.87 22.87 -3.66
C LEU A 8 8.88 21.85 -4.18
N TRP A 9 9.96 21.59 -3.43
CA TRP A 9 10.94 20.57 -3.82
C TRP A 9 10.34 19.17 -3.85
N ILE A 10 9.53 18.78 -2.86
CA ILE A 10 8.81 17.50 -2.88
C ILE A 10 7.96 17.39 -4.14
N SER A 11 7.17 18.42 -4.42
CA SER A 11 6.25 18.43 -5.56
C SER A 11 7.03 18.30 -6.87
N PHE A 12 8.12 19.05 -7.00
CA PHE A 12 9.02 19.00 -8.15
C PHE A 12 9.66 17.61 -8.33
N PHE A 13 10.27 17.06 -7.27
CA PHE A 13 10.90 15.74 -7.33
C PHE A 13 9.89 14.61 -7.57
N SER A 14 8.68 14.72 -7.02
CA SER A 14 7.61 13.76 -7.25
C SER A 14 7.16 13.77 -8.71
N VAL A 15 7.01 14.96 -9.31
CA VAL A 15 6.69 15.11 -10.75
C VAL A 15 7.84 14.59 -11.62
N LEU A 16 9.08 14.92 -11.29
CA LEU A 16 10.25 14.44 -12.02
C LEU A 16 10.36 12.91 -11.95
N LEU A 17 10.19 12.33 -10.77
CA LEU A 17 10.18 10.89 -10.58
C LEU A 17 9.06 10.23 -11.38
N PHE A 18 7.85 10.77 -11.32
CA PHE A 18 6.73 10.29 -12.11
C PHE A 18 7.07 10.31 -13.61
N PHE A 19 7.70 11.38 -14.09
CA PHE A 19 8.15 11.48 -15.48
C PHE A 19 9.20 10.42 -15.80
N VAL A 20 10.23 10.26 -14.97
CA VAL A 20 11.28 9.23 -15.16
C VAL A 20 10.67 7.83 -15.21
N LEU A 21 9.78 7.50 -14.28
CA LEU A 21 9.08 6.21 -14.24
C LEU A 21 8.18 6.01 -15.46
N TYR A 22 7.48 7.05 -15.90
CA TYR A 22 6.62 7.02 -17.07
C TYR A 22 7.42 6.76 -18.36
N PHE A 23 8.52 7.48 -18.59
CA PHE A 23 9.37 7.30 -19.77
C PHE A 23 10.17 5.99 -19.73
N SER A 24 10.54 5.54 -18.53
CA SER A 24 11.29 4.29 -18.36
C SER A 24 10.39 3.06 -18.26
N ARG A 25 9.05 3.22 -18.32
CA ARG A 25 8.09 2.14 -18.05
C ARG A 25 8.33 0.88 -18.87
N VAL A 26 8.62 1.02 -20.16
CA VAL A 26 8.88 -0.12 -21.07
C VAL A 26 10.12 -0.88 -20.65
N SER A 27 11.20 -0.16 -20.31
CA SER A 27 12.45 -0.76 -19.85
C SER A 27 12.28 -1.43 -18.49
N ILE A 28 11.53 -0.81 -17.58
CA ILE A 28 11.19 -1.37 -16.28
C ILE A 28 10.38 -2.65 -16.46
N ASP A 29 9.31 -2.62 -17.25
CA ASP A 29 8.46 -3.79 -17.49
C ASP A 29 9.27 -4.97 -18.07
N LYS A 30 10.14 -4.73 -19.06
CA LYS A 30 11.07 -5.74 -19.61
C LYS A 30 12.05 -6.29 -18.57
N PHE A 31 12.59 -5.41 -17.73
CA PHE A 31 13.50 -5.80 -16.67
C PHE A 31 12.78 -6.69 -15.64
N LEU A 32 11.58 -6.29 -15.20
CA LEU A 32 10.76 -7.02 -14.24
C LEU A 32 10.40 -8.42 -14.74
N GLU A 33 10.00 -8.54 -16.01
CA GLU A 33 9.73 -9.86 -16.61
C GLU A 33 10.98 -10.74 -16.61
N LYS A 34 12.15 -10.19 -16.95
CA LYS A 34 13.40 -10.97 -17.01
C LYS A 34 13.81 -11.54 -15.66
N ILE A 35 13.55 -10.83 -14.56
CA ILE A 35 13.94 -11.26 -13.20
C ILE A 35 12.86 -12.06 -12.48
N SER A 36 11.62 -11.98 -12.95
CA SER A 36 10.47 -12.64 -12.34
C SER A 36 10.37 -14.09 -12.80
N PRO A 37 10.11 -15.04 -11.88
CA PRO A 37 9.74 -16.41 -12.26
C PRO A 37 8.26 -16.52 -12.69
N PHE A 38 7.47 -15.47 -12.52
CA PHE A 38 6.04 -15.40 -12.86
C PHE A 38 5.80 -14.68 -14.19
N PRO A 39 4.75 -15.04 -14.95
CA PRO A 39 4.39 -14.34 -16.17
C PRO A 39 4.06 -12.88 -15.88
N TYR A 40 4.70 -11.96 -16.60
CA TYR A 40 4.48 -10.52 -16.40
C TYR A 40 3.41 -9.94 -17.34
N LEU A 41 3.45 -10.33 -18.62
CA LEU A 41 2.47 -9.93 -19.63
C LEU A 41 1.44 -11.04 -19.87
N ARG A 42 0.22 -10.65 -20.20
CA ARG A 42 -0.81 -11.56 -20.70
C ARG A 42 -0.52 -12.02 -22.13
N GLU A 43 -1.23 -13.04 -22.57
CA GLU A 43 -1.17 -13.47 -23.97
C GLU A 43 -1.54 -12.30 -24.90
N ASN A 44 -0.66 -11.98 -25.85
CA ASN A 44 -0.74 -10.83 -26.75
C ASN A 44 -0.55 -9.44 -26.08
N GLY A 45 -0.17 -9.38 -24.81
CA GLY A 45 0.15 -8.13 -24.12
C GLY A 45 1.38 -7.43 -24.72
N HIS A 46 1.44 -6.11 -24.55
CA HIS A 46 2.55 -5.29 -25.04
C HIS A 46 3.18 -4.47 -23.91
N TYR A 47 4.51 -4.35 -23.91
CA TYR A 47 5.22 -3.51 -22.95
C TYR A 47 4.84 -2.04 -23.05
N GLY A 48 4.62 -1.39 -21.91
CA GLY A 48 4.15 0.00 -21.87
C GLY A 48 2.75 0.21 -22.46
N GLY A 49 1.99 -0.88 -22.65
CA GLY A 49 0.58 -0.85 -22.99
C GLY A 49 -0.29 -0.39 -21.83
N THR A 50 -1.53 -0.86 -21.81
CA THR A 50 -2.49 -0.58 -20.75
C THR A 50 -2.25 -1.48 -19.53
N ILE A 51 -2.93 -1.18 -18.43
CA ILE A 51 -2.91 -2.03 -17.24
C ILE A 51 -3.48 -3.42 -17.57
N GLU A 52 -4.36 -3.54 -18.57
CA GLU A 52 -5.00 -4.80 -18.96
C GLU A 52 -4.03 -5.77 -19.65
N ASP A 53 -2.90 -5.28 -20.17
CA ASP A 53 -1.87 -6.09 -20.83
C ASP A 53 -0.96 -6.84 -19.82
N ILE A 54 -1.00 -6.43 -18.55
CA ILE A 54 -0.18 -6.99 -17.46
C ILE A 54 -1.02 -7.99 -16.69
N THR A 55 -0.44 -9.15 -16.37
CA THR A 55 -1.06 -10.16 -15.50
C THR A 55 -1.20 -9.64 -14.07
N TYR A 56 -2.06 -10.23 -13.26
CA TYR A 56 -2.16 -9.85 -11.85
C TYR A 56 -0.84 -10.12 -11.08
N GLU A 57 -0.12 -11.19 -11.43
CA GLU A 57 1.20 -11.50 -10.90
C GLU A 57 2.23 -10.43 -11.28
N GLY A 58 2.24 -10.00 -12.54
CA GLY A 58 3.06 -8.90 -13.03
C GLY A 58 2.76 -7.60 -12.30
N MET A 59 1.48 -7.31 -12.03
CA MET A 59 1.09 -6.17 -11.20
C MET A 59 1.63 -6.28 -9.78
N VAL A 60 1.53 -7.43 -9.13
CA VAL A 60 2.07 -7.65 -7.78
C VAL A 60 3.57 -7.33 -7.73
N ILE A 61 4.35 -7.84 -8.68
CA ILE A 61 5.79 -7.57 -8.78
C ILE A 61 6.03 -6.08 -8.96
N LYS A 62 5.31 -5.44 -9.89
CA LYS A 62 5.41 -4.01 -10.15
C LYS A 62 5.12 -3.19 -8.88
N PHE A 63 4.05 -3.52 -8.15
CA PHE A 63 3.71 -2.85 -6.90
C PHE A 63 4.74 -3.08 -5.80
N PHE A 64 5.37 -4.25 -5.73
CA PHE A 64 6.47 -4.49 -4.79
C PHE A 64 7.65 -3.54 -5.04
N PHE A 65 8.10 -3.40 -6.31
CA PHE A 65 9.18 -2.48 -6.65
C PHE A 65 8.80 -1.01 -6.44
N ILE A 66 7.56 -0.62 -6.80
CA ILE A 66 7.05 0.72 -6.51
C ILE A 66 7.04 0.97 -4.99
N SER A 67 6.64 -0.01 -4.20
CA SER A 67 6.62 0.09 -2.73
C SER A 67 8.01 0.30 -2.15
N ILE A 68 9.03 -0.43 -2.64
CA ILE A 68 10.43 -0.22 -2.26
C ILE A 68 10.87 1.20 -2.62
N LEU A 69 10.62 1.63 -3.85
CA LEU A 69 11.02 2.95 -4.32
C LEU A 69 10.39 4.07 -3.48
N CYS A 70 9.07 4.03 -3.28
CA CYS A 70 8.35 4.97 -2.42
C CYS A 70 8.87 4.94 -0.98
N SER A 71 9.12 3.75 -0.44
CA SER A 71 9.65 3.58 0.92
C SER A 71 11.03 4.23 1.09
N ILE A 72 11.94 4.02 0.15
CA ILE A 72 13.28 4.64 0.13
C ILE A 72 13.17 6.17 0.03
N LEU A 73 12.35 6.67 -0.90
CA LEU A 73 12.20 8.11 -1.11
C LEU A 73 11.71 8.84 0.14
N VAL A 74 10.71 8.26 0.80
CA VAL A 74 10.17 8.80 2.04
C VAL A 74 11.18 8.68 3.19
N PHE A 75 11.94 7.59 3.25
CA PHE A 75 12.89 7.36 4.33
C PHE A 75 13.92 8.49 4.42
N PHE A 76 14.43 8.91 3.25
CA PHE A 76 15.44 9.96 3.11
C PHE A 76 14.86 11.38 3.10
N PHE A 77 13.58 11.55 3.43
CA PHE A 77 12.96 12.86 3.42
C PHE A 77 13.39 13.70 4.64
N SER A 78 14.39 14.56 4.45
CA SER A 78 15.16 15.23 5.53
C SER A 78 14.38 16.17 6.43
N ASP A 79 13.24 16.67 5.95
CA ASP A 79 12.51 17.75 6.62
C ASP A 79 11.49 17.24 7.64
N ILE A 80 11.36 15.92 7.78
CA ILE A 80 10.52 15.25 8.78
C ILE A 80 11.40 14.44 9.73
N ASN A 81 10.97 14.28 10.99
CA ASN A 81 11.64 13.43 11.97
C ASN A 81 11.81 11.98 11.45
N ILE A 82 12.98 11.39 11.71
CA ILE A 82 13.34 10.05 11.25
C ILE A 82 12.33 8.96 11.64
N PHE A 83 11.71 9.06 12.83
CA PHE A 83 10.70 8.09 13.26
C PHE A 83 9.43 8.21 12.41
N THR A 84 8.97 9.41 12.12
CA THR A 84 7.84 9.64 11.20
C THR A 84 8.15 9.08 9.81
N ASN A 85 9.39 9.28 9.32
CA ASN A 85 9.83 8.71 8.04
C ASN A 85 9.80 7.18 8.06
N ILE A 86 10.28 6.54 9.14
CA ILE A 86 10.19 5.08 9.30
C ILE A 86 8.72 4.61 9.19
N GLY A 87 7.79 5.28 9.89
CA GLY A 87 6.38 4.93 9.84
C GLY A 87 5.77 5.03 8.44
N LEU A 88 6.07 6.11 7.71
CA LEU A 88 5.60 6.29 6.34
C LEU A 88 6.31 5.36 5.35
N SER A 89 7.59 5.07 5.54
CA SER A 89 8.32 4.08 4.73
C SER A 89 7.75 2.67 4.88
N ILE A 90 7.39 2.28 6.11
CA ILE A 90 6.77 0.98 6.39
C ILE A 90 5.36 0.91 5.80
N SER A 91 4.59 2.01 5.82
CA SER A 91 3.23 2.00 5.26
C SER A 91 3.20 1.76 3.75
N PHE A 92 4.23 2.17 3.01
CA PHE A 92 4.41 1.79 1.60
C PHE A 92 4.94 0.36 1.45
N LEU A 93 5.97 -0.01 2.23
CA LEU A 93 6.68 -1.26 2.05
C LEU A 93 5.82 -2.49 2.40
N LEU A 94 5.07 -2.42 3.50
CA LEU A 94 4.31 -3.55 4.01
C LEU A 94 3.25 -4.06 3.02
N PRO A 95 2.36 -3.24 2.43
CA PRO A 95 1.43 -3.70 1.40
C PRO A 95 2.14 -4.38 0.22
N GLY A 96 3.26 -3.81 -0.25
CA GLY A 96 4.05 -4.38 -1.36
C GLY A 96 4.63 -5.75 -1.03
N CYS A 97 5.26 -5.89 0.14
CA CYS A 97 5.79 -7.18 0.61
C CYS A 97 4.67 -8.21 0.78
N MET A 98 3.53 -7.80 1.36
CA MET A 98 2.41 -8.70 1.59
C MET A 98 1.75 -9.16 0.30
N LEU A 99 1.63 -8.30 -0.72
CA LEU A 99 1.19 -8.73 -2.04
C LEU A 99 2.14 -9.77 -2.64
N LEU A 100 3.45 -9.55 -2.57
CA LEU A 100 4.45 -10.48 -3.11
C LEU A 100 4.39 -11.85 -2.43
N LEU A 101 4.27 -11.88 -1.09
CA LEU A 101 4.07 -13.12 -0.32
C LEU A 101 2.79 -13.86 -0.71
N ARG A 102 1.84 -13.16 -1.32
CA ARG A 102 0.52 -13.65 -1.69
C ARG A 102 0.28 -13.67 -3.20
N ILE A 103 1.35 -13.69 -3.99
CA ILE A 103 1.25 -13.59 -5.45
C ILE A 103 0.29 -14.62 -6.07
N HIS A 104 0.21 -15.83 -5.53
CA HIS A 104 -0.74 -16.86 -5.98
C HIS A 104 -2.22 -16.60 -5.65
N THR A 105 -2.52 -15.73 -4.67
CA THR A 105 -3.88 -15.24 -4.44
C THR A 105 -4.24 -14.16 -5.47
N PHE A 106 -3.26 -13.36 -5.85
CA PHE A 106 -3.37 -12.28 -6.82
C PHE A 106 -2.91 -12.76 -8.21
N SER A 107 -3.55 -13.81 -8.72
CA SER A 107 -3.27 -14.40 -10.02
C SER A 107 -4.41 -14.23 -11.02
N ASP A 108 -4.08 -14.24 -12.31
CA ASP A 108 -5.10 -14.24 -13.37
C ASP A 108 -5.99 -15.50 -13.30
N ASP A 109 -5.50 -16.62 -12.78
CA ASP A 109 -6.29 -17.84 -12.53
C ASP A 109 -7.46 -17.63 -11.56
N ASN A 110 -7.38 -16.58 -10.71
CA ASN A 110 -8.44 -16.25 -9.77
C ASN A 110 -9.48 -15.26 -10.35
N ILE A 111 -9.39 -14.92 -11.63
CA ILE A 111 -10.39 -14.11 -12.34
C ILE A 111 -11.62 -14.98 -12.61
N LEU A 112 -12.79 -14.52 -12.16
CA LEU A 112 -14.06 -15.20 -12.42
C LEU A 112 -14.47 -15.06 -13.88
N SER A 113 -14.85 -16.16 -14.52
CA SER A 113 -15.33 -16.16 -15.91
C SER A 113 -16.63 -15.39 -16.10
N GLU A 114 -17.48 -15.31 -15.07
CA GLU A 114 -18.79 -14.67 -15.15
C GLU A 114 -18.69 -13.14 -15.07
N THR A 115 -17.76 -12.62 -14.28
CA THR A 115 -17.64 -11.18 -14.01
C THR A 115 -16.41 -10.55 -14.65
N GLY A 116 -15.42 -11.36 -15.06
CA GLY A 116 -14.10 -10.87 -15.48
C GLY A 116 -13.30 -10.23 -14.36
N MET A 117 -13.73 -10.40 -13.09
CA MET A 117 -13.08 -9.80 -11.92
C MET A 117 -12.29 -10.86 -11.15
N GLY A 118 -11.02 -10.57 -10.88
CA GLY A 118 -10.23 -11.32 -9.89
C GLY A 118 -10.02 -10.50 -8.62
N TYR A 119 -9.05 -10.89 -7.80
CA TYR A 119 -8.57 -10.07 -6.69
C TYR A 119 -7.65 -8.97 -7.22
N ASN A 120 -8.14 -7.73 -7.35
CA ASN A 120 -7.35 -6.64 -7.95
C ASN A 120 -6.18 -6.21 -7.04
N PRO A 121 -4.91 -6.41 -7.45
CA PRO A 121 -3.74 -6.09 -6.61
C PRO A 121 -3.61 -4.59 -6.32
N THR A 122 -3.88 -3.75 -7.32
CA THR A 122 -3.85 -2.28 -7.21
C THR A 122 -4.80 -1.81 -6.12
N HIS A 123 -6.03 -2.31 -6.14
CA HIS A 123 -7.04 -1.87 -5.20
C HIS A 123 -6.70 -2.29 -3.77
N CYS A 124 -6.26 -3.54 -3.59
CA CYS A 124 -5.86 -4.06 -2.28
C CYS A 124 -4.64 -3.31 -1.73
N TRP A 125 -3.66 -2.98 -2.57
CA TRP A 125 -2.49 -2.17 -2.20
C TRP A 125 -2.91 -0.80 -1.67
N ILE A 126 -3.74 -0.07 -2.42
CA ILE A 126 -4.19 1.28 -2.05
C ILE A 126 -4.96 1.25 -0.72
N LEU A 127 -5.91 0.32 -0.59
CA LEU A 127 -6.70 0.18 0.64
C LEU A 127 -5.81 -0.20 1.84
N SER A 128 -4.84 -1.10 1.65
CA SER A 128 -3.88 -1.50 2.67
C SER A 128 -3.00 -0.34 3.13
N PHE A 129 -2.46 0.43 2.18
CA PHE A 129 -1.72 1.66 2.46
C PHE A 129 -2.56 2.65 3.28
N LEU A 130 -3.79 2.96 2.83
CA LEU A 130 -4.67 3.90 3.51
C LEU A 130 -5.07 3.41 4.91
N ALA A 131 -5.29 2.11 5.07
CA ALA A 131 -5.61 1.51 6.36
C ALA A 131 -4.44 1.53 7.35
N GLY A 132 -3.19 1.60 6.91
CA GLY A 132 -2.03 1.60 7.81
C GLY A 132 -1.38 2.97 8.03
N ALA A 133 -1.35 3.82 7.00
CA ALA A 133 -0.44 4.94 6.92
C ALA A 133 -0.58 5.94 8.09
N PHE A 134 -1.81 6.30 8.44
CA PHE A 134 -2.07 7.31 9.48
C PHE A 134 -1.51 6.90 10.85
N CYS A 135 -1.91 5.74 11.37
CA CYS A 135 -1.45 5.29 12.68
C CYS A 135 -0.02 4.75 12.67
N LEU A 136 0.52 4.27 11.54
CA LEU A 136 1.95 3.98 11.45
C LEU A 136 2.77 5.26 11.61
N VAL A 137 2.42 6.32 10.88
CA VAL A 137 3.09 7.62 10.96
C VAL A 137 3.02 8.18 12.38
N ILE A 138 1.83 8.19 12.99
CA ILE A 138 1.63 8.71 14.35
C ILE A 138 2.33 7.82 15.38
N GLY A 139 2.15 6.50 15.29
CA GLY A 139 2.70 5.55 16.25
C GLY A 139 4.22 5.60 16.28
N PHE A 140 4.88 5.60 15.12
CA PHE A 140 6.33 5.77 15.08
C PHE A 140 6.76 7.17 15.55
N SER A 141 6.05 8.24 15.14
CA SER A 141 6.35 9.60 15.65
C SER A 141 6.25 9.67 17.18
N GLY A 142 5.30 8.95 17.78
CA GLY A 142 5.11 8.81 19.23
C GLY A 142 6.34 8.26 19.95
N LEU A 143 7.15 7.42 19.31
CA LEU A 143 8.39 6.87 19.88
C LEU A 143 9.46 7.93 20.10
N ASN A 144 9.37 9.09 19.43
CA ASN A 144 10.31 10.19 19.58
C ASN A 144 10.01 11.09 20.80
N PHE A 145 8.84 10.95 21.42
CA PHE A 145 8.39 11.83 22.49
C PHE A 145 8.55 11.16 23.87
N SER A 146 9.40 11.73 24.73
CA SER A 146 9.69 11.17 26.06
C SER A 146 8.53 11.28 27.05
N ASN A 147 7.57 12.17 26.80
CA ASN A 147 6.39 12.38 27.64
C ASN A 147 5.24 11.42 27.31
N ILE A 148 5.33 10.66 26.23
CA ILE A 148 4.31 9.67 25.85
C ILE A 148 4.73 8.31 26.42
N PRO A 149 3.89 7.66 27.24
CA PRO A 149 4.17 6.31 27.70
C PRO A 149 4.38 5.34 26.52
N LEU A 150 5.51 4.62 26.51
CA LEU A 150 5.96 3.81 25.37
C LEU A 150 4.93 2.77 24.87
N TYR A 151 4.06 2.28 25.74
CA TYR A 151 3.03 1.31 25.35
C TYR A 151 2.00 1.90 24.37
N ILE A 152 1.74 3.21 24.41
CA ILE A 152 0.81 3.89 23.52
C ILE A 152 1.25 3.78 22.05
N PRO A 153 2.44 4.29 21.65
CA PRO A 153 2.90 4.18 20.27
C PRO A 153 3.07 2.72 19.82
N ILE A 154 3.49 1.81 20.70
CA ILE A 154 3.59 0.37 20.37
C ILE A 154 2.22 -0.21 20.00
N ILE A 155 1.19 0.04 20.81
CA ILE A 155 -0.17 -0.44 20.52
C ILE A 155 -0.69 0.19 19.23
N THR A 156 -0.46 1.50 19.02
CA THR A 156 -0.86 2.20 17.79
C THR A 156 -0.19 1.60 16.55
N ILE A 157 1.11 1.30 16.61
CA ILE A 157 1.85 0.66 15.51
C ILE A 157 1.28 -0.74 15.26
N ALA A 158 1.15 -1.57 16.29
CA ALA A 158 0.65 -2.94 16.15
C ALA A 158 -0.76 -2.96 15.54
N PHE A 159 -1.63 -2.06 15.99
CA PHE A 159 -2.98 -1.94 15.46
C PHE A 159 -3.00 -1.49 14.00
N ALA A 160 -2.16 -0.50 13.63
CA ALA A 160 -2.04 -0.03 12.25
C ALA A 160 -1.54 -1.13 11.29
N LEU A 161 -0.56 -1.94 11.74
CA LEU A 161 -0.07 -3.09 10.99
C LEU A 161 -1.21 -4.09 10.74
N LEU A 162 -1.98 -4.44 11.77
CA LEU A 162 -3.13 -5.35 11.64
C LEU A 162 -4.19 -4.79 10.67
N CYS A 163 -4.55 -3.51 10.81
CA CYS A 163 -5.52 -2.87 9.92
C CYS A 163 -5.04 -2.83 8.46
N SER A 164 -3.75 -2.54 8.23
CA SER A 164 -3.17 -2.53 6.89
C SER A 164 -3.20 -3.92 6.23
N MET A 165 -3.15 -5.00 7.00
CA MET A 165 -3.20 -6.35 6.45
C MET A 165 -4.60 -6.69 5.89
N ILE A 166 -5.69 -6.18 6.49
CA ILE A 166 -7.07 -6.57 6.16
C ILE A 166 -7.34 -6.57 4.64
N PRO A 167 -7.03 -5.50 3.88
CA PRO A 167 -7.34 -5.47 2.45
C PRO A 167 -6.48 -6.40 1.59
N ILE A 168 -5.33 -6.86 2.11
CA ILE A 168 -4.44 -7.84 1.46
C ILE A 168 -4.92 -9.28 1.69
N PHE A 169 -5.93 -9.48 2.55
CA PHE A 169 -6.56 -10.79 2.80
C PHE A 169 -7.98 -10.95 2.26
N PRO A 170 -8.24 -10.64 0.97
CA PRO A 170 -9.59 -10.65 0.43
C PRO A 170 -10.21 -12.05 0.37
N ASP A 171 -9.40 -13.10 0.18
CA ASP A 171 -9.83 -14.50 0.17
C ASP A 171 -10.29 -15.02 1.54
N TYR A 172 -9.69 -14.54 2.63
CA TYR A 172 -10.16 -14.86 3.98
C TYR A 172 -11.46 -14.12 4.29
N ILE A 173 -11.58 -12.85 3.87
CA ILE A 173 -12.82 -12.08 3.97
C ILE A 173 -13.91 -12.76 3.13
N ASN A 174 -13.57 -13.28 1.95
CA ASN A 174 -14.49 -13.97 1.07
C ASN A 174 -15.17 -15.16 1.76
N LYS A 175 -14.45 -15.89 2.62
CA LYS A 175 -15.00 -17.02 3.40
C LYS A 175 -16.00 -16.58 4.47
N LEU A 176 -15.99 -15.32 4.87
CA LEU A 176 -16.89 -14.75 5.88
C LEU A 176 -18.15 -14.13 5.27
N LEU A 177 -18.13 -13.86 3.97
CA LEU A 177 -19.23 -13.23 3.25
C LEU A 177 -20.12 -14.28 2.57
N SER A 178 -21.40 -13.97 2.41
CA SER A 178 -22.35 -14.81 1.66
C SER A 178 -22.27 -14.63 0.15
N TYR A 179 -21.36 -13.79 -0.34
CA TYR A 179 -21.16 -13.45 -1.74
C TYR A 179 -19.67 -13.32 -2.05
N ASP A 180 -19.30 -13.51 -3.31
CA ASP A 180 -17.91 -13.45 -3.73
C ASP A 180 -17.37 -12.01 -3.66
N ILE A 181 -16.20 -11.84 -3.04
CA ILE A 181 -15.53 -10.55 -2.94
C ILE A 181 -15.05 -10.03 -4.31
N ARG A 182 -14.91 -10.92 -5.30
CA ARG A 182 -14.61 -10.62 -6.72
C ARG A 182 -15.87 -10.18 -7.48
N SER A 183 -16.73 -9.41 -6.82
CA SER A 183 -17.92 -8.79 -7.39
C SER A 183 -17.94 -7.30 -7.02
N GLU A 184 -18.72 -6.48 -7.73
CA GLU A 184 -18.84 -5.06 -7.39
C GLU A 184 -19.25 -4.82 -5.93
N LYS A 185 -20.16 -5.66 -5.42
CA LYS A 185 -20.59 -5.63 -4.01
C LYS A 185 -19.44 -6.01 -3.07
N GLY A 186 -18.68 -7.04 -3.44
CA GLY A 186 -17.47 -7.47 -2.74
C GLY A 186 -16.43 -6.37 -2.57
N TYR A 187 -16.12 -5.68 -3.68
CA TYR A 187 -15.22 -4.53 -3.68
C TYR A 187 -15.72 -3.39 -2.79
N LEU A 188 -17.01 -3.07 -2.85
CA LEU A 188 -17.60 -2.07 -1.97
C LEU A 188 -17.47 -2.47 -0.49
N THR A 189 -17.71 -3.73 -0.17
CA THR A 189 -17.55 -4.25 1.20
C THR A 189 -16.12 -4.13 1.70
N LEU A 190 -15.13 -4.44 0.87
CA LEU A 190 -13.72 -4.27 1.23
C LEU A 190 -13.37 -2.80 1.54
N ARG A 191 -13.91 -1.85 0.75
CA ARG A 191 -13.77 -0.40 1.00
C ARG A 191 -14.41 0.01 2.32
N ILE A 192 -15.61 -0.49 2.62
CA ILE A 192 -16.32 -0.20 3.88
C ILE A 192 -15.52 -0.73 5.06
N ILE A 193 -15.04 -1.98 5.02
CA ILE A 193 -14.21 -2.56 6.09
C ILE A 193 -12.94 -1.73 6.30
N THR A 194 -12.29 -1.31 5.21
CA THR A 194 -11.10 -0.44 5.27
C THR A 194 -11.43 0.91 5.92
N ALA A 195 -12.54 1.54 5.52
CA ALA A 195 -12.98 2.81 6.09
C ALA A 195 -13.30 2.70 7.59
N VAL A 196 -13.94 1.60 8.00
CA VAL A 196 -14.18 1.28 9.42
C VAL A 196 -12.86 1.10 10.18
N ALA A 197 -11.88 0.40 9.59
CA ALA A 197 -10.56 0.24 10.21
C ALA A 197 -9.85 1.59 10.41
N ILE A 198 -9.92 2.50 9.43
CA ILE A 198 -9.37 3.86 9.53
C ILE A 198 -10.12 4.66 10.62
N PHE A 199 -11.45 4.54 10.67
CA PHE A 199 -12.26 5.22 11.67
C PHE A 199 -11.93 4.76 13.11
N ILE A 200 -11.83 3.45 13.34
CA ILE A 200 -11.45 2.90 14.65
C ILE A 200 -10.04 3.39 15.04
N GLN A 201 -9.10 3.39 14.10
CA GLN A 201 -7.76 3.97 14.31
C GLN A 201 -7.82 5.44 14.72
N GLY A 202 -8.68 6.25 14.10
CA GLY A 202 -8.94 7.63 14.48
C GLY A 202 -9.45 7.77 15.92
N ILE A 203 -10.37 6.88 16.35
CA ILE A 203 -10.86 6.85 17.74
C ILE A 203 -9.74 6.49 18.71
N VAL A 204 -8.95 5.46 18.40
CA VAL A 204 -7.81 5.03 19.22
C VAL A 204 -6.81 6.17 19.39
N PHE A 205 -6.50 6.87 18.31
CA PHE A 205 -5.63 8.05 18.36
C PHE A 205 -6.22 9.18 19.20
N ALA A 206 -7.51 9.50 19.02
CA ALA A 206 -8.19 10.54 19.79
C ALA A 206 -8.16 10.20 21.29
N PHE A 207 -8.49 8.95 21.64
CA PHE A 207 -8.44 8.46 23.01
C PHE A 207 -7.05 8.64 23.63
N PHE A 208 -5.99 8.24 22.93
CA PHE A 208 -4.63 8.41 23.46
C PHE A 208 -4.17 9.86 23.54
N SER A 209 -4.65 10.72 22.64
CA SER A 209 -4.34 12.16 22.67
C SER A 209 -4.89 12.83 23.94
N PHE A 210 -6.00 12.33 24.50
CA PHE A 210 -6.54 12.80 25.78
C PHE A 210 -5.67 12.46 27.00
N PHE A 211 -4.79 11.45 26.92
CA PHE A 211 -3.89 11.08 28.03
C PHE A 211 -2.52 11.75 27.93
N VAL A 212 -2.23 12.40 26.80
CA VAL A 212 -0.94 13.08 26.53
C VAL A 212 -1.05 14.59 26.75
N LEU A 213 -2.27 15.16 26.66
CA LEU A 213 -2.61 16.55 27.04
C LEU A 213 -2.95 16.64 28.54
#